data_AF-A0A151BM90-F1
#
_entry.id   AF-A0A151BM90-F1
#
_cell.length_a   1.000
_cell.length_b   1.000
_cell.length_c   1.000
_cell.angle_alpha   90.00
_cell.angle_beta   90.00
_cell.angle_gamma   90.00
#
_symmetry.space_group_name_H-M   'P 1'
#
loop_
_entity.id
_entity.type
_entity.pdbx_description
1 polymer ?
#
loop_
_entity_poly.entity_id
_entity_poly.type
_entity_poly.pdbx_seq_one_letter_code
_entity_poly.pdbx_strand_id
1 'polypeptide(L)'
;MAFKRLSNSLKRWSRGGRVIDGLKALSALRFEVSHEALLRWTALLLTLLIAMTVRLLPIRWAFYLSEFDPYYQYRLTKFLVENGFASWTSWHDFMGWYPYGRNVARLSFPGLPFTAATLYMILDALGIRIVLPPTLDPLLSDPVFNFCVVFPVAMGTISCLAIYFLGKDIGGEAVGLFSALFLALNPSYIGRTSLGFFDDETVGIFGIILFMIFFLRAVEEKVSFKKSLLYSVASGLSL
;
A
#
# COMPACT_ATOMS: atom_id res chain seq x y z
N MET A 1 -0.77 54.97 -41.56
CA MET A 1 0.29 55.34 -40.60
C MET A 1 0.03 54.61 -39.28
N ALA A 2 0.34 53.31 -39.25
CA ALA A 2 -0.15 52.33 -38.28
C ALA A 2 0.90 51.94 -37.20
N PHE A 3 1.83 52.84 -36.86
CA PHE A 3 2.99 52.47 -36.02
C PHE A 3 3.21 53.34 -34.78
N LYS A 4 2.21 54.10 -34.33
CA LYS A 4 2.31 54.93 -33.10
C LYS A 4 1.28 54.61 -32.01
N ARG A 5 0.49 53.54 -32.18
CA ARG A 5 -0.55 53.11 -31.21
C ARG A 5 -0.12 51.99 -30.27
N LEU A 6 1.15 51.57 -30.28
CA LEU A 6 1.63 50.39 -29.56
C LEU A 6 2.76 50.64 -28.54
N SER A 7 3.29 51.85 -28.42
CA SER A 7 4.51 52.09 -27.62
C SER A 7 4.29 52.44 -26.14
N ASN A 8 3.07 52.81 -25.70
CA ASN A 8 2.84 53.25 -24.31
C ASN A 8 1.94 52.32 -23.49
N SER A 9 1.51 51.18 -24.05
CA SER A 9 0.75 50.14 -23.32
C SER A 9 1.63 49.18 -22.51
N LEU A 10 2.95 49.39 -22.49
CA LEU A 10 3.93 48.42 -21.97
C LEU A 10 4.70 48.90 -20.73
N LYS A 11 4.24 49.97 -20.06
CA LYS A 11 4.97 50.55 -18.92
C LYS A 11 4.09 50.82 -17.70
N ARG A 12 3.26 49.84 -17.30
CA ARG A 12 2.79 49.68 -15.91
C ARG A 12 2.09 48.34 -15.68
N TRP A 13 2.69 47.25 -16.16
CA TRP A 13 2.29 45.91 -15.74
C TRP A 13 2.92 45.65 -14.36
N SER A 14 2.29 46.20 -13.32
CA SER A 14 2.74 46.05 -11.94
C SER A 14 2.73 44.55 -11.60
N ARG A 15 3.91 44.04 -11.23
CA ARG A 15 4.11 42.64 -10.84
C ARG A 15 3.37 42.26 -9.54
N GLY A 16 2.73 43.22 -8.85
CA GLY A 16 1.96 42.99 -7.62
C GLY A 16 0.51 42.50 -7.85
N GLY A 17 -0.14 42.86 -8.95
CA GLY A 17 -1.54 42.48 -9.21
C GLY A 17 -1.73 40.98 -9.43
N ARG A 18 -0.83 40.36 -10.20
CA ARG A 18 -0.89 38.91 -10.52
C ARG A 18 -0.72 38.00 -9.30
N VAL A 19 -0.02 38.44 -8.27
CA VAL A 19 0.16 37.66 -7.03
C VAL A 19 -1.11 37.71 -6.19
N ILE A 20 -1.74 38.88 -6.10
CA ILE A 20 -3.01 39.06 -5.39
C ILE A 20 -4.16 38.34 -6.11
N ASP A 21 -4.17 38.38 -7.44
CA ASP A 21 -5.16 37.65 -8.25
C ASP A 21 -4.95 36.13 -8.18
N GLY A 22 -3.70 35.67 -8.12
CA GLY A 22 -3.36 34.25 -7.86
C GLY A 22 -3.74 33.78 -6.45
N LEU A 23 -3.52 34.62 -5.43
CA LEU A 23 -3.98 34.36 -4.05
C LEU A 23 -5.50 34.37 -3.94
N LYS A 24 -6.19 35.23 -4.70
CA LYS A 24 -7.66 35.22 -4.81
C LYS A 24 -8.17 34.00 -5.56
N ALA A 25 -7.46 33.50 -6.58
CA ALA A 25 -7.78 32.25 -7.26
C ALA A 25 -7.59 31.02 -6.35
N LEU A 26 -6.54 31.02 -5.52
CA LEU A 26 -6.34 30.04 -4.45
C LEU A 26 -7.38 30.17 -3.32
N SER A 27 -7.80 31.39 -2.99
CA SER A 27 -8.90 31.64 -2.04
C SER A 27 -10.28 31.32 -2.65
N ALA A 28 -10.41 31.27 -3.97
CA ALA A 28 -11.62 30.85 -4.68
C ALA A 28 -11.71 29.33 -4.79
N LEU A 29 -10.58 28.61 -4.62
CA LEU A 29 -10.50 27.19 -4.26
C LEU A 29 -10.91 26.97 -2.79
N ARG A 30 -12.01 27.59 -2.36
CA ARG A 30 -12.71 27.19 -1.13
C ARG A 30 -13.22 25.78 -1.38
N PHE A 31 -12.49 24.78 -0.89
CA PHE A 31 -13.03 23.45 -0.74
C PHE A 31 -14.21 23.56 0.23
N GLU A 32 -15.43 23.55 -0.31
CA GLU A 32 -16.65 23.36 0.48
C GLU A 32 -16.69 21.91 0.97
N VAL A 33 -15.78 21.57 1.87
CA VAL A 33 -15.80 20.28 2.55
C VAL A 33 -16.93 20.34 3.56
N SER A 34 -17.93 19.46 3.42
CA SER A 34 -18.97 19.34 4.44
C SER A 34 -18.33 18.95 5.78
N HIS A 35 -18.81 19.51 6.88
CA HIS A 35 -18.29 19.20 8.23
C HIS A 35 -18.33 17.70 8.52
N GLU A 36 -19.36 17.01 8.00
CA GLU A 36 -19.50 15.56 8.06
C GLU A 36 -18.37 14.83 7.32
N ALA A 37 -18.08 15.21 6.07
CA ALA A 37 -16.98 14.60 5.32
C ALA A 37 -15.63 14.86 5.99
N LEU A 38 -15.42 16.06 6.53
CA LEU A 38 -14.20 16.39 7.27
C LEU A 38 -14.04 15.49 8.50
N LEU A 39 -15.09 15.35 9.32
CA LEU A 39 -15.08 14.48 10.50
C LEU A 39 -14.79 13.03 10.11
N ARG A 40 -15.45 12.52 9.08
CA ARG A 40 -15.27 11.15 8.59
C ARG A 40 -13.84 10.88 8.13
N TRP A 41 -13.30 11.72 7.25
CA TRP A 41 -11.94 11.53 6.75
C TRP A 41 -10.89 11.72 7.85
N THR A 42 -11.12 12.63 8.80
CA THR A 42 -10.25 12.81 9.96
C THR A 42 -10.28 11.57 10.86
N ALA A 43 -11.45 11.03 11.17
CA ALA A 43 -11.59 9.82 11.99
C ALA A 43 -10.95 8.59 11.32
N LEU A 44 -11.13 8.45 9.99
CA LEU A 44 -10.47 7.40 9.22
C LEU A 44 -8.95 7.57 9.24
N LEU A 45 -8.44 8.79 9.00
CA LEU A 45 -7.01 9.09 9.04
C LEU A 45 -6.41 8.76 10.42
N LEU A 46 -7.06 9.17 11.51
CA LEU A 46 -6.63 8.85 12.86
C LEU A 46 -6.61 7.33 13.10
N THR A 47 -7.63 6.61 12.64
CA THR A 47 -7.67 5.15 12.70
C THR A 47 -6.49 4.50 11.97
N LEU A 48 -6.13 5.00 10.77
CA LEU A 48 -5.00 4.50 10.00
C LEU A 48 -3.66 4.82 10.69
N LEU A 49 -3.51 6.01 11.28
CA LEU A 49 -2.33 6.38 12.06
C LEU A 49 -2.18 5.50 13.31
N ILE A 50 -3.28 5.18 14.00
CA ILE A 50 -3.30 4.23 15.10
C ILE A 50 -2.89 2.84 14.61
N ALA A 51 -3.47 2.36 13.50
CA ALA A 51 -3.16 1.07 12.92
C ALA A 51 -1.66 0.93 12.59
N MET A 52 -1.07 1.96 11.99
CA MET A 52 0.35 2.03 11.65
C MET A 52 1.22 2.08 12.92
N THR A 53 0.89 2.95 13.87
CA THR A 53 1.69 3.15 15.09
C THR A 53 1.75 1.88 15.94
N VAL A 54 0.61 1.21 16.16
CA VAL A 54 0.56 -0.02 16.96
C VAL A 54 1.40 -1.13 16.33
N ARG A 55 1.39 -1.24 14.99
CA ARG A 55 2.20 -2.22 14.25
C ARG A 55 3.68 -1.90 14.22
N LEU A 56 4.06 -0.63 14.40
CA LEU A 56 5.44 -0.19 14.53
C LEU A 56 6.04 -0.40 15.93
N LEU A 57 5.22 -0.64 16.96
CA LEU A 57 5.71 -0.82 18.34
C LEU A 57 6.87 -1.81 18.48
N PRO A 58 6.97 -2.91 17.70
CA PRO A 58 8.10 -3.81 17.80
C PRO A 58 9.47 -3.23 17.48
N ILE A 59 9.53 -2.04 16.86
CA ILE A 59 10.78 -1.31 16.61
C ILE A 59 11.60 -1.08 17.89
N ARG A 60 10.96 -1.10 19.06
CA ARG A 60 11.61 -0.94 20.38
C ARG A 60 12.60 -2.06 20.71
N TRP A 61 12.47 -3.24 20.10
CA TRP A 61 13.36 -4.36 20.34
C TRP A 61 14.45 -4.44 19.27
N ALA A 62 14.05 -4.57 18.01
CA ALA A 62 14.99 -4.58 16.89
C ALA A 62 14.25 -4.34 15.57
N PHE A 63 14.98 -3.88 14.55
CA PHE A 63 14.48 -3.76 13.19
C PHE A 63 14.91 -5.00 12.38
N TYR A 64 14.21 -6.12 12.58
CA TYR A 64 14.48 -7.38 11.89
C TYR A 64 13.17 -8.07 11.52
N LEU A 65 13.28 -9.10 10.68
CA LEU A 65 12.19 -10.04 10.48
C LEU A 65 11.96 -10.83 11.77
N SER A 66 10.68 -10.90 12.15
CA SER A 66 10.20 -11.62 13.32
C SER A 66 10.03 -13.11 12.98
N GLU A 67 10.09 -13.97 13.99
CA GLU A 67 9.93 -15.43 13.83
C GLU A 67 10.90 -16.05 12.82
N PHE A 68 10.56 -17.20 12.24
CA PHE A 68 11.43 -17.98 11.34
C PHE A 68 10.89 -18.05 9.90
N ASP A 69 9.57 -18.12 9.71
CA ASP A 69 8.93 -18.22 8.38
C ASP A 69 9.20 -17.00 7.47
N PRO A 70 9.18 -15.74 7.97
CA PRO A 70 9.43 -14.55 7.16
C PRO A 70 10.78 -14.52 6.43
N TYR A 71 11.81 -15.20 6.96
CA TYR A 71 13.11 -15.29 6.30
C TYR A 71 13.04 -16.07 4.98
N TYR A 72 12.20 -17.09 4.91
CA TYR A 72 11.96 -17.81 3.67
C TYR A 72 11.30 -16.89 2.64
N GLN A 73 10.24 -16.17 3.05
CA GLN A 73 9.51 -15.23 2.19
C GLN A 73 10.39 -14.09 1.67
N TYR A 74 11.25 -13.54 2.53
CA TYR A 74 12.24 -12.53 2.13
C TYR A 74 13.20 -13.09 1.07
N ARG A 75 13.70 -14.31 1.25
CA ARG A 75 14.60 -14.94 0.28
C ARG A 75 13.93 -15.14 -1.07
N LEU A 76 12.66 -15.56 -1.08
CA LEU A 76 11.86 -15.67 -2.31
C LEU A 76 11.73 -14.31 -3.00
N THR A 77 11.42 -13.27 -2.23
CA THR A 77 11.28 -11.88 -2.71
C THR A 77 12.59 -11.36 -3.29
N LYS A 78 13.71 -11.54 -2.58
CA LYS A 78 15.04 -11.15 -3.03
C LYS A 78 15.44 -11.85 -4.32
N PHE A 79 15.18 -13.15 -4.43
CA PHE A 79 15.43 -13.90 -5.65
C PHE A 79 14.67 -13.30 -6.85
N LEU A 80 13.40 -12.93 -6.67
CA LEU A 80 12.59 -12.30 -7.72
C LEU A 80 13.13 -10.92 -8.13
N VAL A 81 13.55 -10.11 -7.17
CA VAL A 81 14.14 -8.78 -7.44
C VAL A 81 15.45 -8.90 -8.22
N GLU A 82 16.29 -9.89 -7.90
CA GLU A 82 17.61 -10.07 -8.52
C GLU A 82 17.55 -10.80 -9.88
N ASN A 83 16.63 -11.76 -10.04
CA ASN A 83 16.59 -12.67 -11.20
C ASN A 83 15.37 -12.45 -12.11
N GLY A 84 14.41 -11.63 -11.69
CA GLY A 84 13.18 -11.33 -12.42
C GLY A 84 12.10 -12.40 -12.27
N PHE A 85 10.84 -12.02 -12.49
CA PHE A 85 9.67 -12.88 -12.24
C PHE A 85 9.63 -14.18 -13.05
N ALA A 86 10.13 -14.18 -14.29
CA ALA A 86 10.16 -15.37 -15.14
C ALA A 86 11.06 -16.49 -14.60
N SER A 87 12.06 -16.15 -13.78
CA SER A 87 12.97 -17.12 -13.17
C SER A 87 12.28 -18.04 -12.16
N TRP A 88 11.14 -17.63 -11.60
CA TRP A 88 10.38 -18.38 -10.60
C TRP A 88 10.03 -19.78 -11.09
N THR A 89 9.52 -19.91 -12.32
CA THR A 89 8.98 -21.16 -12.85
C THR A 89 10.04 -22.25 -13.05
N SER A 90 11.30 -21.84 -13.22
CA SER A 90 12.45 -22.74 -13.38
C SER A 90 13.28 -22.88 -12.11
N TRP A 91 12.89 -22.25 -11.00
CA TRP A 91 13.74 -22.20 -9.81
C TRP A 91 13.73 -23.52 -9.03
N HIS A 92 14.89 -24.20 -9.07
CA HIS A 92 15.21 -25.30 -8.17
C HIS A 92 16.29 -24.84 -7.19
N ASP A 93 15.96 -24.88 -5.90
CA ASP A 93 16.82 -24.40 -4.83
C ASP A 93 17.60 -25.54 -4.17
N PHE A 94 18.91 -25.57 -4.37
CA PHE A 94 19.79 -26.57 -3.75
C PHE A 94 20.34 -26.16 -2.38
N MET A 95 20.06 -24.94 -1.90
CA MET A 95 20.54 -24.50 -0.58
C MET A 95 19.71 -25.07 0.57
N GLY A 96 18.45 -25.46 0.30
CA GLY A 96 17.61 -26.21 1.24
C GLY A 96 17.56 -27.69 0.87
N TRP A 97 17.14 -28.54 1.81
CA TRP A 97 16.81 -29.96 1.55
C TRP A 97 17.95 -30.77 0.87
N TYR A 98 19.17 -30.63 1.38
CA TYR A 98 20.32 -31.37 0.86
C TYR A 98 20.10 -32.89 0.93
N PRO A 99 20.49 -33.67 -0.10
CA PRO A 99 21.13 -33.26 -1.37
C PRO A 99 20.15 -32.91 -2.51
N TYR A 100 18.84 -33.11 -2.31
CA TYR A 100 17.85 -33.10 -3.39
C TYR A 100 17.39 -31.71 -3.81
N GLY A 101 17.49 -30.73 -2.91
CA GLY A 101 16.96 -29.39 -3.14
C GLY A 101 15.44 -29.31 -3.04
N ARG A 102 14.90 -28.14 -3.37
CA ARG A 102 13.47 -27.83 -3.35
C ARG A 102 13.06 -27.18 -4.68
N ASN A 103 12.05 -27.74 -5.34
CA ASN A 103 11.41 -27.07 -6.48
C ASN A 103 10.51 -25.95 -5.94
N VAL A 104 10.96 -24.70 -6.02
CA VAL A 104 10.25 -23.57 -5.41
C VAL A 104 8.94 -23.30 -6.13
N ALA A 105 8.95 -23.34 -7.46
CA ALA A 105 7.77 -23.07 -8.29
C ALA A 105 6.56 -23.93 -7.92
N ARG A 106 6.80 -25.20 -7.55
CA ARG A 106 5.74 -26.17 -7.23
C ARG A 106 5.36 -26.21 -5.76
N LEU A 107 6.27 -25.81 -4.87
CA LEU A 107 6.13 -26.04 -3.42
C LEU A 107 5.90 -24.76 -2.62
N SER A 108 5.92 -23.60 -3.26
CA SER A 108 5.77 -22.31 -2.59
C SER A 108 4.72 -21.44 -3.29
N PHE A 109 3.95 -20.70 -2.50
CA PHE A 109 2.95 -19.77 -3.04
C PHE A 109 3.62 -18.46 -3.48
N PRO A 110 3.31 -17.94 -4.68
CA PRO A 110 3.94 -16.74 -5.20
C PRO A 110 3.35 -15.44 -4.64
N GLY A 111 2.18 -15.48 -3.99
CA GLY A 111 1.37 -14.31 -3.66
C GLY A 111 2.14 -13.20 -2.92
N LEU A 112 2.66 -13.51 -1.73
CA LEU A 112 3.47 -12.57 -0.96
C LEU A 112 4.75 -12.12 -1.69
N PRO A 113 5.65 -13.02 -2.12
CA PRO A 113 6.91 -12.60 -2.70
C PRO A 113 6.76 -11.83 -4.01
N PHE A 114 5.76 -12.16 -4.85
CA PHE A 114 5.49 -11.40 -6.08
C PHE A 114 4.96 -10.00 -5.76
N THR A 115 4.03 -9.90 -4.79
CA THR A 115 3.47 -8.60 -4.38
C THR A 115 4.56 -7.70 -3.82
N ALA A 116 5.39 -8.23 -2.91
CA ALA A 116 6.48 -7.50 -2.30
C ALA A 116 7.55 -7.10 -3.32
N ALA A 117 7.98 -8.00 -4.21
CA ALA A 117 8.96 -7.69 -5.25
C ALA A 117 8.43 -6.60 -6.20
N THR A 118 7.18 -6.70 -6.62
CA THR A 118 6.54 -5.69 -7.51
C THR A 118 6.51 -4.32 -6.85
N LEU A 119 6.04 -4.25 -5.60
CA LEU A 119 5.98 -2.98 -4.86
C LEU A 119 7.36 -2.40 -4.60
N TYR A 120 8.33 -3.24 -4.21
CA TYR A 120 9.72 -2.83 -4.05
C TYR A 120 10.29 -2.23 -5.34
N MET A 121 10.14 -2.92 -6.48
CA MET A 121 10.65 -2.45 -7.76
C MET A 121 10.00 -1.14 -8.22
N ILE A 122 8.70 -0.96 -7.96
CA ILE A 122 8.01 0.32 -8.24
C ILE A 122 8.59 1.44 -7.39
N LEU A 123 8.74 1.22 -6.08
CA LEU A 123 9.31 2.24 -5.17
C LEU A 123 10.77 2.55 -5.52
N ASP A 124 11.54 1.52 -5.86
CA ASP A 124 12.93 1.67 -6.30
C ASP A 124 13.03 2.50 -7.60
N ALA A 125 12.16 2.24 -8.57
CA ALA A 125 12.06 3.01 -9.81
C ALA A 125 11.66 4.48 -9.57
N LEU A 126 10.91 4.76 -8.49
CA LEU A 126 10.56 6.11 -8.05
C LEU A 126 11.65 6.76 -7.17
N GLY A 127 12.76 6.06 -6.89
CA GLY A 127 13.84 6.54 -6.03
C GLY A 127 13.51 6.50 -4.53
N ILE A 128 12.44 5.80 -4.14
CA ILE A 128 12.01 5.64 -2.74
C ILE A 128 12.60 4.33 -2.21
N ARG A 129 13.76 4.42 -1.54
CA ARG A 129 14.42 3.26 -0.93
C ARG A 129 14.39 3.35 0.59
N ILE A 130 14.03 2.25 1.25
CA ILE A 130 14.15 2.11 2.70
C ILE A 130 15.58 1.63 2.98
N VAL A 131 16.48 2.58 3.23
CA VAL A 131 17.89 2.30 3.51
C VAL A 131 18.22 2.78 4.91
N LEU A 132 18.70 1.85 5.74
CA LEU A 132 19.23 2.19 7.05
C LEU A 132 20.64 2.80 6.92
N PRO A 133 21.10 3.58 7.92
CA PRO A 133 22.48 4.06 7.96
C PRO A 133 23.48 2.91 7.80
N PRO A 134 24.71 3.17 7.31
CA PRO A 134 25.72 2.11 7.15
C PRO A 134 25.92 1.31 8.44
N THR A 135 25.75 -0.01 8.35
CA THR A 135 25.93 -0.94 9.47
C THR A 135 26.92 -2.04 9.10
N LEU A 136 27.43 -2.76 10.10
CA LEU A 136 28.22 -3.97 9.91
C LEU A 136 27.35 -5.21 9.62
N ASP A 137 26.02 -5.08 9.73
CA ASP A 137 25.09 -6.18 9.48
C ASP A 137 24.76 -6.26 7.97
N PRO A 138 25.09 -7.38 7.31
CA PRO A 138 24.79 -7.57 5.89
C PRO A 138 23.29 -7.52 5.56
N LEU A 139 22.41 -7.95 6.48
CA LEU A 139 20.97 -7.95 6.27
C LEU A 139 20.41 -6.52 6.34
N LEU A 140 20.81 -5.73 7.33
CA LEU A 140 20.36 -4.34 7.45
C LEU A 140 20.90 -3.44 6.33
N SER A 141 22.00 -3.86 5.69
CA SER A 141 22.56 -3.21 4.51
C SER A 141 21.79 -3.54 3.22
N ASP A 142 20.90 -4.54 3.25
CA ASP A 142 20.09 -4.94 2.11
C ASP A 142 18.77 -4.12 2.06
N PRO A 143 18.54 -3.31 1.01
CA PRO A 143 17.33 -2.52 0.87
C PRO A 143 16.06 -3.37 0.70
N VAL A 144 16.15 -4.58 0.12
CA VAL A 144 15.01 -5.50 0.00
C VAL A 144 14.63 -6.03 1.37
N PHE A 145 15.62 -6.38 2.20
CA PHE A 145 15.38 -6.82 3.57
C PHE A 145 14.67 -5.72 4.38
N ASN A 146 15.18 -4.49 4.32
CA ASN A 146 14.58 -3.36 5.03
C ASN A 146 13.14 -3.08 4.57
N PHE A 147 12.87 -3.23 3.27
CA PHE A 147 11.52 -3.14 2.73
C PHE A 147 10.61 -4.25 3.29
N CYS A 148 11.05 -5.50 3.28
CA CYS A 148 10.30 -6.63 3.84
C CYS A 148 10.00 -6.46 5.34
N VAL A 149 10.88 -5.84 6.13
CA VAL A 149 10.62 -5.55 7.55
C VAL A 149 9.45 -4.58 7.74
N VAL A 150 9.32 -3.57 6.88
CA VAL A 150 8.26 -2.53 6.98
C VAL A 150 6.97 -2.94 6.27
N PHE A 151 7.06 -3.80 5.26
CA PHE A 151 5.95 -4.24 4.42
C PHE A 151 4.67 -4.66 5.18
N PRO A 152 4.75 -5.48 6.26
CA PRO A 152 3.56 -5.90 7.02
C PRO A 152 2.79 -4.73 7.62
N VAL A 153 3.49 -3.70 8.07
CA VAL A 153 2.89 -2.49 8.66
C VAL A 153 2.05 -1.78 7.60
N ALA A 154 2.62 -1.58 6.40
CA ALA A 154 1.93 -0.93 5.29
C ALA A 154 0.69 -1.73 4.87
N MET A 155 0.83 -3.05 4.67
CA MET A 155 -0.29 -3.91 4.27
C MET A 155 -1.38 -3.98 5.35
N GLY A 156 -1.00 -4.02 6.62
CA GLY A 156 -1.94 -3.97 7.75
C GLY A 156 -2.73 -2.67 7.77
N THR A 157 -2.08 -1.52 7.57
CA THR A 157 -2.74 -0.21 7.49
C THR A 157 -3.66 -0.11 6.26
N ILE A 158 -3.20 -0.56 5.10
CA ILE A 158 -4.01 -0.56 3.86
C ILE A 158 -5.23 -1.48 4.01
N SER A 159 -5.12 -2.59 4.72
CA SER A 159 -6.27 -3.47 5.01
C SER A 159 -7.31 -2.81 5.92
N CYS A 160 -6.89 -2.00 6.90
CA CYS A 160 -7.81 -1.17 7.68
C CYS A 160 -8.54 -0.14 6.81
N LEU A 161 -7.89 0.41 5.78
CA LEU A 161 -8.55 1.26 4.79
C LEU A 161 -9.51 0.44 3.89
N ALA A 162 -9.11 -0.76 3.46
CA ALA A 162 -9.95 -1.60 2.62
C ALA A 162 -11.24 -2.01 3.35
N ILE A 163 -11.14 -2.44 4.61
CA ILE A 163 -12.32 -2.86 5.38
C ILE A 163 -13.29 -1.71 5.67
N TYR A 164 -12.82 -0.45 5.70
CA TYR A 164 -13.71 0.71 5.73
C TYR A 164 -14.67 0.70 4.55
N PHE A 165 -14.18 0.45 3.34
CA PHE A 165 -15.03 0.41 2.14
C PHE A 165 -16.00 -0.77 2.17
N LEU A 166 -15.57 -1.93 2.65
CA LEU A 166 -16.45 -3.09 2.82
C LEU A 166 -17.58 -2.79 3.81
N GLY A 167 -17.25 -2.29 5.01
CA GLY A 167 -18.25 -1.92 6.02
C GLY A 167 -19.17 -0.80 5.54
N LYS A 168 -18.63 0.18 4.80
CA LYS A 168 -19.41 1.27 4.20
C LYS A 168 -20.44 0.76 3.19
N ASP A 169 -20.06 -0.20 2.35
CA ASP A 169 -20.95 -0.74 1.32
C ASP A 169 -22.07 -1.59 1.95
N ILE A 170 -21.84 -2.21 3.12
CA ILE A 170 -22.84 -3.03 3.83
C ILE A 170 -23.79 -2.17 4.69
N GLY A 171 -23.26 -1.25 5.48
CA GLY A 171 -24.01 -0.58 6.54
C GLY A 171 -23.82 0.93 6.62
N GLY A 172 -23.25 1.54 5.59
CA GLY A 172 -22.99 2.97 5.55
C GLY A 172 -21.74 3.40 6.33
N GLU A 173 -21.51 4.71 6.36
CA GLU A 173 -20.21 5.28 6.72
C GLU A 173 -19.78 5.00 8.16
N ALA A 174 -20.73 5.01 9.10
CA ALA A 174 -20.46 4.68 10.49
C ALA A 174 -19.97 3.23 10.65
N VAL A 175 -20.61 2.27 9.97
CA VAL A 175 -20.19 0.86 9.99
C VAL A 175 -18.79 0.72 9.41
N GLY A 176 -18.50 1.40 8.29
CA GLY A 176 -17.15 1.43 7.73
C GLY A 176 -16.09 1.94 8.71
N LEU A 177 -16.36 3.06 9.41
CA LEU A 177 -15.43 3.62 10.38
C LEU A 177 -15.18 2.66 11.56
N PHE A 178 -16.23 2.06 12.11
CA PHE A 178 -16.09 1.07 13.19
C PHE A 178 -15.37 -0.20 12.72
N SER A 179 -15.65 -0.70 11.51
CA SER A 179 -14.93 -1.84 10.94
C SER A 179 -13.43 -1.57 10.82
N ALA A 180 -13.05 -0.39 10.33
CA ALA A 180 -11.64 0.00 10.24
C ALA A 180 -10.98 0.09 11.61
N LEU A 181 -11.66 0.70 12.59
CA LEU A 181 -11.14 0.85 13.95
C LEU A 181 -10.98 -0.51 14.64
N PHE A 182 -11.96 -1.40 14.50
CA PHE A 182 -11.90 -2.74 15.10
C PHE A 182 -10.81 -3.59 14.47
N LEU A 183 -10.61 -3.52 13.14
CA LEU A 183 -9.49 -4.22 12.50
C LEU A 183 -8.13 -3.62 12.89
N ALA A 184 -8.05 -2.29 13.01
CA ALA A 184 -6.83 -1.59 13.39
C ALA A 184 -6.31 -2.03 14.76
N LEU A 185 -7.21 -2.26 15.71
CA LEU A 185 -6.93 -2.62 17.10
C LEU A 185 -7.13 -4.11 17.42
N ASN A 186 -7.41 -4.95 16.43
CA ASN A 186 -7.57 -6.39 16.64
C ASN A 186 -6.21 -7.04 16.98
N PRO A 187 -6.01 -7.62 18.18
CA PRO A 187 -4.70 -8.16 18.58
C PRO A 187 -4.22 -9.31 17.70
N SER A 188 -5.13 -10.19 17.28
CA SER A 188 -4.79 -11.33 16.40
C SER A 188 -4.28 -10.86 15.04
N TYR A 189 -4.90 -9.80 14.50
CA TYR A 189 -4.46 -9.23 13.23
C TYR A 189 -3.17 -8.42 13.37
N ILE A 190 -3.02 -7.66 14.46
CA ILE A 190 -1.79 -6.92 14.77
C ILE A 190 -0.60 -7.89 14.84
N GLY A 191 -0.75 -9.03 15.54
CA GLY A 191 0.33 -10.02 15.65
C GLY A 191 0.87 -10.49 14.30
N ARG A 192 -0.03 -10.66 13.32
CA ARG A 192 0.29 -11.12 11.95
C ARG A 192 0.59 -10.01 10.94
N THR A 193 0.60 -8.74 11.38
CA THR A 193 0.91 -7.57 10.51
C THR A 193 1.81 -6.56 11.19
N SER A 194 2.49 -6.98 12.25
CA SER A 194 3.43 -6.15 12.99
C SER A 194 4.76 -6.04 12.25
N LEU A 195 5.55 -5.03 12.57
CA LEU A 195 6.88 -4.83 12.01
C LEU A 195 7.70 -6.14 12.05
N GLY A 196 8.25 -6.53 10.90
CA GLY A 196 9.05 -7.75 10.77
C GLY A 196 8.25 -9.04 10.52
N PHE A 197 6.93 -9.06 10.71
CA PHE A 197 6.09 -10.25 10.44
C PHE A 197 5.77 -10.37 8.94
N PHE A 198 6.78 -10.61 8.11
CA PHE A 198 6.66 -10.69 6.65
C PHE A 198 6.22 -12.08 6.19
N ASP A 199 4.96 -12.40 6.43
CA ASP A 199 4.37 -13.70 6.05
C ASP A 199 2.99 -13.57 5.37
N ASP A 200 2.46 -14.69 4.88
CA ASP A 200 1.34 -14.78 3.94
C ASP A 200 0.07 -14.06 4.41
N GLU A 201 -0.20 -14.00 5.72
CA GLU A 201 -1.40 -13.34 6.24
C GLU A 201 -1.42 -11.84 5.96
N THR A 202 -0.26 -11.22 5.76
CA THR A 202 -0.13 -9.78 5.48
C THR A 202 -0.85 -9.39 4.19
N VAL A 203 -0.70 -10.20 3.14
CA VAL A 203 -1.39 -10.02 1.85
C VAL A 203 -2.71 -10.79 1.81
N GLY A 204 -2.81 -11.91 2.53
CA GLY A 204 -3.99 -12.78 2.53
C GLY A 204 -5.24 -12.09 3.07
N ILE A 205 -5.15 -11.44 4.23
CA ILE A 205 -6.31 -10.72 4.81
C ILE A 205 -6.74 -9.55 3.92
N PHE A 206 -5.77 -8.83 3.34
CA PHE A 206 -6.05 -7.78 2.37
C PHE A 206 -6.81 -8.33 1.14
N GLY A 207 -6.31 -9.42 0.57
CA GLY A 207 -6.94 -10.10 -0.57
C GLY A 207 -8.35 -10.56 -0.28
N ILE A 208 -8.59 -11.18 0.89
CA ILE A 208 -9.94 -11.60 1.33
C ILE A 208 -10.90 -10.41 1.41
N ILE A 209 -10.46 -9.27 1.97
CA ILE A 209 -11.30 -8.07 2.05
C ILE A 209 -11.62 -7.54 0.64
N LEU A 210 -10.62 -7.46 -0.25
CA LEU A 210 -10.83 -7.03 -1.63
C LEU A 210 -11.76 -7.98 -2.40
N PHE A 211 -11.57 -9.28 -2.25
CA PHE A 211 -12.44 -10.30 -2.80
C PHE A 211 -13.88 -10.05 -2.40
N MET A 212 -14.16 -9.82 -1.11
CA MET A 212 -15.51 -9.54 -0.62
C MET A 212 -16.09 -8.25 -1.21
N ILE A 213 -15.30 -7.17 -1.27
CA ILE A 213 -15.75 -5.89 -1.87
C ILE A 213 -16.14 -6.09 -3.33
N PHE A 214 -15.26 -6.70 -4.12
CA PHE A 214 -15.51 -6.88 -5.56
C PHE A 214 -16.61 -7.90 -5.81
N PHE A 215 -16.67 -8.98 -5.04
CA PHE A 215 -17.72 -9.98 -5.15
C PHE A 215 -19.10 -9.37 -4.89
N LEU A 216 -19.27 -8.65 -3.76
CA LEU A 216 -20.55 -8.01 -3.42
C LEU A 216 -20.98 -6.98 -4.47
N ARG A 217 -20.04 -6.19 -5.00
CA ARG A 217 -20.33 -5.24 -6.08
C ARG A 217 -20.63 -5.92 -7.42
N ALA A 218 -20.10 -7.11 -7.67
CA ALA A 218 -20.35 -7.86 -8.90
C ALA A 218 -21.78 -8.45 -8.94
N VAL A 219 -22.32 -8.85 -7.78
CA VAL A 219 -23.65 -9.46 -7.66
C VAL A 219 -24.78 -8.45 -7.45
N GLU A 220 -24.46 -7.16 -7.35
CA GLU A 220 -25.46 -6.11 -7.18
C GLU A 220 -26.29 -5.91 -8.47
N GLU A 221 -27.61 -6.09 -8.37
CA GLU A 221 -28.55 -6.10 -9.52
C GLU A 221 -28.55 -4.81 -10.34
N LYS A 222 -28.26 -3.67 -9.69
CA LYS A 222 -28.33 -2.33 -10.32
C LYS A 222 -27.09 -1.96 -11.11
N VAL A 223 -26.08 -2.85 -11.16
CA VAL A 223 -24.80 -2.59 -11.80
C VAL A 223 -24.84 -3.03 -13.28
N SER A 224 -24.34 -2.17 -14.18
CA SER A 224 -24.23 -2.52 -15.60
C SER A 224 -23.36 -3.76 -15.81
N PHE A 225 -23.72 -4.60 -16.79
CA PHE A 225 -22.99 -5.83 -17.14
C PHE A 225 -21.46 -5.64 -17.25
N LYS A 226 -20.99 -4.55 -17.89
CA LYS A 226 -19.55 -4.27 -18.01
C LYS A 226 -18.86 -4.09 -16.66
N LYS A 227 -19.52 -3.41 -15.71
CA LYS A 227 -19.00 -3.20 -14.36
C LYS A 227 -19.05 -4.49 -13.54
N SER A 228 -20.14 -5.25 -13.65
CA SER A 228 -20.26 -6.56 -13.02
C SER A 228 -19.12 -7.49 -13.48
N LEU A 229 -18.87 -7.58 -14.80
CA LEU A 229 -17.75 -8.35 -15.36
C LEU A 229 -16.39 -7.88 -14.83
N LEU A 230 -16.15 -6.57 -14.77
CA LEU A 230 -14.91 -6.01 -14.22
C LEU A 230 -14.74 -6.40 -12.75
N TYR A 231 -15.79 -6.30 -11.95
CA TYR A 231 -15.75 -6.70 -10.54
C TYR A 231 -15.58 -8.22 -10.37
N SER A 232 -16.15 -9.05 -11.23
CA SER A 232 -15.91 -10.50 -11.20
C SER A 232 -14.45 -10.83 -11.49
N VAL A 233 -13.82 -10.18 -12.47
CA VAL A 233 -12.39 -10.35 -12.76
C VAL A 233 -11.53 -9.86 -11.59
N ALA A 234 -11.84 -8.67 -11.04
CA ALA A 234 -11.11 -8.12 -9.89
C ALA A 234 -11.24 -9.00 -8.63
N SER A 235 -12.42 -9.60 -8.42
CA SER A 235 -12.67 -10.56 -7.35
C SER A 235 -11.81 -11.81 -7.51
N GLY A 236 -11.77 -12.39 -8.72
CA GLY A 236 -10.91 -13.54 -9.02
C GLY A 236 -9.41 -13.25 -8.87
N LEU A 237 -8.95 -12.04 -9.20
CA LEU A 237 -7.55 -11.62 -9.01
C LEU A 237 -7.17 -11.32 -7.55
N SER A 238 -8.15 -11.19 -6.65
CA SER A 238 -7.93 -10.91 -5.23
C SER A 238 -7.80 -12.18 -4.38
N LEU A 239 -8.05 -13.35 -4.96
CA LEU A 239 -7.87 -14.69 -4.39
C LEU A 239 -6.52 -15.28 -4.82
#